data_AF-A0A819Y0N2-F1
#
_entry.id   AF-A0A819Y0N2-F1
#
_cell.length_a   1.000
_cell.length_b   1.000
_cell.length_c   1.000
_cell.angle_alpha   90.00
_cell.angle_beta   90.00
_cell.angle_gamma   90.00
#
_symmetry.space_group_name_H-M   'P 1'
#
loop_
_entity.id
_entity.type
_entity.pdbx_description
1 polymer ?
#
loop_
_entity_poly.entity_id
_entity_poly.type
_entity_poly.pdbx_seq_one_letter_code
_entity_poly.pdbx_strand_id
1 'polypeptide(L)'
;MSNLEKFHLYFVAYGRKTFFDDNELNMNIIDYMPLLSKFTFNIRSFSPCYNQINLPSNEDIQKTFRDFKDQQIIYCANYFSMPQYGECHLYSYPYQLQHYDRITNNFPGGIFTGVCKVSLWDKCPFEHEFFLRIT
;
A
#
# COMPACT_ATOMS: atom_id res chain seq x y z
N MET A 1 23.21 -10.04 11.57
CA MET A 1 22.65 -9.12 10.56
C MET A 1 22.48 -9.90 9.26
N SER A 2 21.41 -9.63 8.53
CA SER A 2 21.08 -10.37 7.30
C SER A 2 21.99 -9.95 6.14
N ASN A 3 22.48 -10.92 5.35
CA ASN A 3 23.24 -10.68 4.11
C ASN A 3 22.34 -10.55 2.87
N LEU A 4 21.05 -10.27 3.09
CA LEU A 4 20.06 -10.24 2.03
C LEU A 4 20.17 -8.94 1.22
N GLU A 5 20.56 -9.06 -0.04
CA GLU A 5 20.69 -7.89 -0.93
C GLU A 5 19.38 -7.46 -1.60
N LYS A 6 18.43 -8.41 -1.73
CA LYS A 6 17.15 -8.19 -2.41
C LYS A 6 16.01 -8.80 -1.61
N PHE A 7 14.93 -8.04 -1.44
CA PHE A 7 13.76 -8.51 -0.71
C PHE A 7 12.47 -8.00 -1.36
N HIS A 8 11.53 -8.92 -1.55
CA HIS A 8 10.19 -8.66 -2.03
C HIS A 8 9.21 -8.99 -0.90
N LEU A 9 8.54 -7.97 -0.37
CA LEU A 9 7.62 -8.12 0.76
C LEU A 9 6.17 -8.02 0.30
N TYR A 10 5.39 -9.07 0.52
CA TYR A 10 3.94 -8.98 0.55
C TYR A 10 3.48 -9.14 1.99
N PHE A 11 2.80 -8.14 2.52
CA PHE A 11 2.38 -8.16 3.91
C PHE A 11 0.98 -7.59 4.11
N VAL A 12 0.17 -8.30 4.90
CA VAL A 12 -1.19 -7.89 5.23
C VAL A 12 -1.35 -7.89 6.74
N ALA A 13 -1.66 -6.73 7.30
CA ALA A 13 -1.83 -6.53 8.72
C ALA A 13 -3.28 -6.16 9.06
N TYR A 14 -3.87 -6.91 9.98
CA TYR A 14 -5.23 -6.68 10.47
C TYR A 14 -5.22 -6.11 11.89
N GLY A 15 -6.24 -5.31 12.23
CA GLY A 15 -6.46 -4.83 13.59
C GLY A 15 -5.40 -3.84 14.10
N ARG A 16 -4.69 -3.18 13.19
CA ARG A 16 -3.73 -2.12 13.58
C ARG A 16 -4.49 -0.92 14.11
N LYS A 17 -3.88 -0.15 15.02
CA LYS A 17 -4.45 1.13 15.48
C LYS A 17 -4.20 2.25 14.47
N THR A 18 -3.07 2.17 13.76
CA THR A 18 -2.60 3.16 12.78
C THR A 18 -2.13 2.48 11.51
N PHE A 19 -2.15 3.22 10.41
CA PHE A 19 -1.50 2.80 9.17
C PHE A 19 0.02 2.82 9.31
N PHE A 20 0.69 2.09 8.42
CA PHE A 20 2.15 2.13 8.33
C PHE A 20 2.61 3.51 7.86
N ASP A 21 3.67 4.00 8.48
CA ASP A 21 4.46 5.15 8.04
C ASP A 21 5.89 4.73 7.68
N ASP A 22 6.71 5.69 7.31
CA ASP A 22 8.11 5.50 6.96
C ASP A 22 8.95 5.00 8.14
N ASN A 23 8.71 5.54 9.34
CA ASN A 23 9.42 5.19 10.55
C ASN A 23 9.21 3.73 10.90
N GLU A 24 7.97 3.23 10.87
CA GLU A 24 7.70 1.83 11.11
C GLU A 24 8.38 0.92 10.09
N LEU A 25 8.40 1.31 8.81
CA LEU A 25 9.07 0.52 7.78
C LEU A 25 10.59 0.50 7.96
N ASN A 26 11.19 1.64 8.27
CA ASN A 26 12.63 1.74 8.52
C ASN A 26 13.03 0.96 9.76
N MET A 27 12.40 1.26 10.91
CA MET A 27 12.75 0.67 12.20
C MET A 27 12.52 -0.84 12.25
N ASN A 28 11.54 -1.38 11.52
CA ASN A 28 11.19 -2.80 11.63
C ASN A 28 11.75 -3.68 10.50
N ILE A 29 12.17 -3.10 9.38
CA ILE A 29 12.61 -3.86 8.21
C ILE A 29 13.97 -3.40 7.72
N ILE A 30 14.07 -2.13 7.32
CA ILE A 30 15.26 -1.63 6.61
C ILE A 30 16.49 -1.60 7.54
N ASP A 31 16.34 -1.11 8.77
CA ASP A 31 17.45 -0.94 9.72
C ASP A 31 18.10 -2.28 10.11
N TYR A 32 17.36 -3.38 10.03
CA TYR A 32 17.87 -4.73 10.31
C TYR A 32 18.53 -5.40 9.10
N MET A 33 18.41 -4.81 7.90
CA MET A 33 18.94 -5.34 6.64
C MET A 33 19.88 -4.32 5.97
N PRO A 34 21.06 -4.04 6.57
CA PRO A 34 21.96 -2.98 6.10
C PRO A 34 22.56 -3.23 4.70
N LEU A 35 22.51 -4.46 4.21
CA LEU A 35 22.99 -4.84 2.86
C LEU A 35 21.85 -4.85 1.82
N LEU A 36 20.63 -4.50 2.20
CA LEU A 36 19.48 -4.51 1.32
C LEU A 36 19.58 -3.36 0.31
N SER A 37 19.97 -3.69 -0.91
CA SER A 37 20.10 -2.75 -2.03
C SER A 37 18.82 -2.64 -2.87
N LYS A 38 17.98 -3.68 -2.85
CA LYS A 38 16.68 -3.68 -3.53
C LYS A 38 15.60 -4.18 -2.59
N PHE A 39 14.77 -3.25 -2.14
CA PHE A 39 13.54 -3.55 -1.44
C PHE A 39 12.38 -3.32 -2.40
N THR A 40 11.38 -4.19 -2.43
CA THR A 40 10.10 -3.87 -3.07
C THR A 40 9.01 -4.43 -2.19
N PHE A 41 7.86 -3.77 -2.18
CA PHE A 41 6.82 -4.17 -1.25
C PHE A 41 5.41 -3.89 -1.76
N ASN A 42 4.49 -4.67 -1.21
CA ASN A 42 3.05 -4.48 -1.25
C ASN A 42 2.55 -4.73 0.17
N ILE A 43 2.18 -3.65 0.85
CA ILE A 43 1.77 -3.69 2.25
C ILE A 43 0.34 -3.19 2.33
N ARG A 44 -0.50 -3.97 3.01
CA ARG A 44 -1.87 -3.62 3.29
C ARG A 44 -2.09 -3.60 4.78
N SER A 45 -2.67 -2.53 5.28
CA SER A 45 -3.01 -2.38 6.68
C SER A 45 -4.49 -2.05 6.84
N PHE A 46 -5.12 -2.74 7.77
CA PHE A 46 -6.50 -2.50 8.17
C PHE A 46 -6.52 -1.96 9.59
N SER A 47 -7.15 -0.81 9.76
CA SER A 47 -7.36 -0.17 11.05
C SER A 47 -8.85 0.04 11.30
N PRO A 48 -9.38 -0.27 12.49
CA PRO A 48 -10.74 0.12 12.84
C PRO A 48 -10.91 1.65 12.82
N CYS A 49 -11.93 2.13 12.12
CA CYS A 49 -12.24 3.56 11.99
C CYS A 49 -13.54 3.88 12.72
N TYR A 50 -13.53 3.73 14.05
CA TYR A 50 -14.71 3.99 14.89
C TYR A 50 -15.07 5.49 14.95
N ASN A 51 -14.10 6.39 14.78
CA ASN A 51 -14.29 7.84 14.79
C ASN A 51 -13.84 8.46 13.46
N GLN A 52 -14.79 8.71 12.56
CA GLN A 52 -14.54 9.18 11.19
C GLN A 52 -14.15 10.67 11.08
N ILE A 53 -13.98 11.37 12.21
CA ILE A 53 -13.86 12.83 12.23
C ILE A 53 -12.47 13.31 11.79
N ASN A 54 -11.41 12.51 12.00
CA ASN A 54 -10.01 12.87 11.68
C ASN A 54 -9.29 11.72 10.98
N LEU A 55 -9.84 11.25 9.86
CA LEU A 55 -9.19 10.21 9.06
C LEU A 55 -8.13 10.86 8.16
N PRO A 56 -6.86 10.39 8.18
CA PRO A 56 -5.81 11.03 7.39
C PRO A 56 -6.14 10.95 5.90
N SER A 57 -5.97 12.07 5.19
CA SER A 57 -6.10 12.05 3.74
C SER A 57 -5.00 11.20 3.12
N ASN A 58 -5.19 10.91 1.84
CA ASN A 58 -4.17 10.32 1.03
C ASN A 58 -2.85 11.12 1.13
N GLU A 59 -2.94 12.43 0.92
CA GLU A 59 -1.82 13.34 0.97
C GLU A 59 -1.15 13.32 2.34
N ASP A 60 -1.91 13.24 3.43
CA ASP A 60 -1.33 13.19 4.79
C ASP A 60 -0.48 11.95 5.03
N ILE A 61 -0.90 10.80 4.53
CA ILE A 61 -0.12 9.56 4.63
C ILE A 61 1.14 9.67 3.76
N GLN A 62 1.01 10.18 2.53
CA GLN A 62 2.17 10.38 1.64
C GLN A 62 3.24 11.26 2.26
N LYS A 63 2.83 12.29 3.01
CA LYS A 63 3.77 13.20 3.68
C LYS A 63 4.65 12.50 4.70
N THR A 64 4.24 11.33 5.22
CA THR A 64 5.09 10.53 6.11
C THR A 64 6.23 9.87 5.34
N PHE A 65 6.06 9.56 4.05
CA PHE A 65 7.06 8.87 3.22
C PHE A 65 8.06 9.78 2.51
N ARG A 66 8.16 11.06 2.87
CA ARG A 66 9.01 12.03 2.16
C ARG A 66 10.51 11.69 2.20
N ASP A 67 10.96 11.11 3.31
CA ASP A 67 12.37 10.82 3.54
C ASP A 67 12.75 9.38 3.17
N PHE A 68 11.78 8.58 2.68
CA PHE A 68 12.02 7.22 2.24
C PHE A 68 12.76 7.22 0.89
N LYS A 69 14.06 6.90 0.94
CA LYS A 69 14.96 7.01 -0.21
C LYS A 69 14.63 6.02 -1.35
N ASP A 70 14.93 6.46 -2.57
CA ASP A 70 15.07 5.67 -3.80
C ASP A 70 13.85 4.92 -4.35
N GLN A 71 12.66 5.10 -3.76
CA GLN A 71 11.44 4.48 -4.27
C GLN A 71 10.32 5.49 -4.31
N GLN A 72 9.70 5.60 -5.48
CA GLN A 72 8.40 6.24 -5.58
C GLN A 72 7.41 5.31 -4.87
N ILE A 73 7.18 5.54 -3.58
CA ILE A 73 6.15 4.84 -2.82
C ILE A 73 4.83 5.42 -3.28
N ILE A 74 3.99 4.54 -3.80
CA ILE A 74 2.61 4.87 -4.09
C ILE A 74 1.76 4.33 -2.95
N TYR A 75 0.75 5.11 -2.62
CA TYR A 75 -0.10 4.87 -1.48
C TYR A 75 -1.55 5.10 -1.90
N CYS A 76 -2.46 4.42 -1.21
CA CYS A 76 -3.90 4.57 -1.38
C CYS A 76 -4.57 4.24 -0.06
N ALA A 77 -5.30 5.20 0.51
CA ALA A 77 -6.14 4.99 1.68
C ALA A 77 -7.62 5.00 1.28
N ASN A 78 -8.36 4.09 1.89
CA ASN A 78 -9.79 3.92 1.72
C ASN A 78 -10.44 3.80 3.08
N TYR A 79 -11.56 4.49 3.27
CA TYR A 79 -12.32 4.43 4.51
C TYR A 79 -13.71 3.88 4.25
N PHE A 80 -13.98 2.70 4.79
CA PHE A 80 -15.22 1.97 4.57
C PHE A 80 -16.16 2.18 5.76
N SER A 81 -17.33 2.77 5.49
CA SER A 81 -18.31 3.07 6.54
C SER A 81 -18.98 1.84 7.15
N MET A 82 -18.96 0.70 6.46
CA MET A 82 -19.42 -0.61 6.95
C MET A 82 -18.46 -1.64 6.36
N PRO A 83 -17.72 -2.42 7.16
CA PRO A 83 -17.73 -2.56 8.62
C PRO A 83 -16.81 -1.58 9.40
N GLN A 84 -16.85 -0.28 9.11
CA GLN A 84 -16.12 0.77 9.86
C GLN A 84 -14.60 0.52 9.99
N TYR A 85 -13.93 0.31 8.87
CA TYR A 85 -12.47 0.20 8.85
C TYR A 85 -11.86 1.08 7.77
N GLY A 86 -10.63 1.49 8.03
CA GLY A 86 -9.73 2.08 7.07
C GLY A 86 -8.81 1.01 6.52
N GLU A 87 -8.58 1.03 5.23
CA GLU A 87 -7.53 0.29 4.56
C GLU A 87 -6.51 1.28 4.02
N CYS A 88 -5.24 1.02 4.29
CA CYS A 88 -4.14 1.68 3.60
C CYS A 88 -3.31 0.65 2.85
N HIS A 89 -3.09 0.92 1.57
CA HIS A 89 -2.25 0.16 0.67
C HIS A 89 -1.03 0.98 0.32
N LEU A 90 0.16 0.46 0.62
CA LEU A 90 1.45 1.03 0.27
C LEU A 90 2.20 0.07 -0.65
N TYR A 91 2.80 0.59 -1.72
CA TYR A 91 3.58 -0.24 -2.64
C TYR A 91 4.70 0.54 -3.33
N SER A 92 5.79 -0.18 -3.62
CA SER A 92 6.93 0.36 -4.35
C SER A 92 6.62 0.47 -5.85
N TYR A 93 7.00 1.59 -6.48
CA TYR A 93 6.97 1.77 -7.94
C TYR A 93 8.38 1.68 -8.57
N PRO A 94 8.55 1.00 -9.73
CA PRO A 94 7.53 0.21 -10.43
C PRO A 94 7.15 -1.03 -9.64
N TYR A 95 5.88 -1.42 -9.74
CA TYR A 95 5.39 -2.62 -9.08
C TYR A 95 5.89 -3.88 -9.79
N GLN A 96 6.50 -4.82 -9.06
CA GLN A 96 7.17 -6.01 -9.64
C GLN A 96 6.54 -7.35 -9.25
N LEU A 97 5.48 -7.37 -8.43
CA LEU A 97 4.85 -8.63 -8.04
C LEU A 97 3.81 -9.06 -9.08
N GLN A 98 3.51 -10.36 -9.14
CA GLN A 98 2.61 -10.93 -10.15
C GLN A 98 1.12 -10.77 -9.83
N HIS A 99 0.79 -10.44 -8.58
CA HIS A 99 -0.59 -10.41 -8.10
C HIS A 99 -0.83 -9.15 -7.30
N TYR A 100 -1.89 -8.42 -7.66
CA TYR A 100 -2.33 -7.24 -6.94
C TYR A 100 -3.74 -7.45 -6.39
N ASP A 101 -3.89 -7.51 -5.06
CA ASP A 101 -5.15 -7.89 -4.44
C ASP A 101 -5.90 -6.73 -3.78
N ARG A 102 -7.21 -6.69 -4.04
CA ARG A 102 -8.24 -5.78 -3.49
C ARG A 102 -7.92 -4.30 -3.73
N ILE A 103 -7.65 -3.93 -4.98
CA ILE A 103 -7.59 -2.51 -5.36
C ILE A 103 -8.97 -1.88 -5.37
N THR A 104 -9.02 -0.58 -5.06
CA THR A 104 -10.23 0.24 -5.02
C THR A 104 -10.18 1.32 -6.10
N ASN A 105 -11.26 2.10 -6.22
CA ASN A 105 -11.35 3.25 -7.11
C ASN A 105 -10.37 4.40 -6.77
N ASN A 106 -9.90 4.48 -5.52
CA ASN A 106 -8.88 5.45 -5.11
C ASN A 106 -7.46 5.03 -5.49
N PHE A 107 -7.30 3.87 -6.13
CA PHE A 107 -6.00 3.43 -6.62
C PHE A 107 -5.52 4.42 -7.72
N PRO A 108 -4.35 5.06 -7.56
CA PRO A 108 -3.91 6.14 -8.46
C PRO A 108 -3.52 5.68 -9.88
N GLY A 109 -3.65 4.39 -10.21
CA GLY A 109 -3.29 3.84 -11.51
C GLY A 109 -1.77 3.72 -11.68
N GLY A 110 -1.35 3.18 -12.81
CA GLY A 110 0.06 2.94 -13.14
C GLY A 110 0.26 1.58 -13.77
N ILE A 111 0.92 1.54 -14.93
CA ILE A 111 1.05 0.34 -15.76
C ILE A 111 1.88 -0.69 -14.98
N PHE A 112 1.21 -1.69 -14.43
CA PHE A 112 1.87 -2.79 -13.75
C PHE A 112 2.56 -3.67 -14.79
N THR A 113 3.89 -3.62 -14.86
CA THR A 113 4.65 -4.50 -15.74
C THR A 113 4.79 -5.87 -15.09
N GLY A 114 4.05 -6.86 -15.60
CA GLY A 114 4.14 -8.25 -15.13
C GLY A 114 3.12 -8.65 -14.06
N VAL A 115 2.10 -7.84 -13.78
CA VAL A 115 0.93 -8.30 -12.99
C VAL A 115 0.07 -9.21 -13.87
N CYS A 116 -0.07 -10.45 -13.44
CA CYS A 116 -0.89 -11.47 -14.12
C CYS A 116 -2.28 -11.63 -13.49
N LYS A 117 -2.48 -11.12 -12.27
CA LYS A 117 -3.76 -11.19 -11.56
C LYS A 117 -4.04 -9.90 -10.82
N VAL A 118 -5.24 -9.37 -11.01
CA VAL A 118 -5.77 -8.25 -10.23
C VAL A 118 -7.06 -8.71 -9.56
N SER A 119 -7.12 -8.56 -8.24
CA SER A 119 -8.37 -8.70 -7.48
C SER A 119 -8.90 -7.32 -7.14
N LEU A 120 -10.18 -7.07 -7.46
CA LEU A 120 -10.83 -5.77 -7.26
C LEU A 120 -11.69 -5.81 -5.99
N TRP A 121 -11.77 -4.69 -5.29
CA TRP A 121 -12.70 -4.50 -4.19
C TRP A 121 -13.39 -3.15 -4.34
N ASP A 122 -14.71 -3.19 -4.50
CA ASP A 122 -15.54 -1.99 -4.48
C ASP A 122 -16.77 -2.24 -3.61
N LYS A 123 -17.23 -1.17 -2.97
CA LYS A 123 -18.49 -1.12 -2.23
C LYS A 123 -19.69 -0.96 -3.19
N CYS A 124 -19.46 -0.44 -4.40
CA CYS A 124 -20.45 -0.28 -5.47
C CYS A 124 -20.10 -1.14 -6.71
N PRO A 125 -21.01 -1.34 -7.68
CA PRO A 125 -20.69 -2.05 -8.92
C PRO A 125 -19.63 -1.27 -9.72
N PHE A 126 -18.40 -1.77 -9.65
CA PHE A 126 -17.17 -1.16 -10.17
C PHE A 126 -17.01 -1.23 -11.70
N GLU A 127 -17.93 -1.89 -12.41
CA GLU A 127 -17.67 -2.42 -13.75
C GLU A 127 -17.51 -1.38 -14.85
N HIS A 128 -17.82 -0.09 -14.63
CA HIS A 128 -17.80 0.90 -15.72
C HIS A 128 -16.58 1.82 -15.79
N GLU A 129 -15.93 2.20 -14.69
CA GLU A 129 -14.87 3.22 -14.74
C GLU A 129 -13.44 2.69 -14.71
N PHE A 130 -13.19 1.53 -14.08
CA PHE A 130 -11.83 1.03 -13.91
C PHE A 130 -11.20 0.58 -15.23
N PHE A 131 -11.96 -0.15 -16.05
CA PHE A 131 -11.49 -0.62 -17.35
C PHE A 131 -11.15 0.53 -18.31
N LEU A 132 -11.76 1.71 -18.13
CA LEU A 132 -11.47 2.91 -18.93
C LEU A 132 -10.13 3.58 -18.55
N ARG A 133 -9.58 3.30 -17.36
CA ARG A 133 -8.34 3.93 -16.87
C ARG A 133 -7.09 3.07 -17.06
N ILE A 134 -7.26 1.82 -17.47
CA ILE A 134 -6.16 0.87 -17.71
C ILE A 134 -5.86 0.63 -19.20
N THR A 135 -6.69 1.16 -20.09
CA THR A 135 -6.45 1.26 -21.55
C THR A 135 -5.71 2.54 -21.88
#